data_AF-A0A174LL43-F1
#
_entry.id   AF-A0A174LL43-F1
#
_cell.length_a   1.000
_cell.length_b   1.000
_cell.length_c   1.000
_cell.angle_alpha   90.00
_cell.angle_beta   90.00
_cell.angle_gamma   90.00
#
_symmetry.space_group_name_H-M   'P 1'
#
loop_
_entity.id
_entity.type
_entity.pdbx_description
1 polymer ?
#
loop_
_entity_poly.entity_id
_entity_poly.type
_entity_poly.pdbx_seq_one_letter_code
_entity_poly.pdbx_strand_id
1 'polypeptide(L)'
;MKLVANKPCNLNGKKYFIGEEVPVEEVVDYASLVKMGLLSVIHDAVPEDNLEECVAMVGEVSFSIPIVKGHETIDLDVTEPQMQDAVKTMQMSADAAVAHIRGNIEDDTTLIIINALDSRATVKKAAESKAKNLIEQEESKGDA
;
A
#
# COMPACT_ATOMS: atom_id res chain seq x y z
N MET A 1 -15.86 8.19 17.15
CA MET A 1 -15.46 6.84 17.64
C MET A 1 -16.49 6.40 18.66
N LYS A 2 -16.92 5.14 18.57
CA LYS A 2 -17.94 4.54 19.45
C LYS A 2 -17.37 3.28 20.08
N LEU A 3 -17.65 3.03 21.36
CA LEU A 3 -17.31 1.77 22.01
C LEU A 3 -18.56 0.89 22.05
N VAL A 4 -18.42 -0.38 21.70
CA VAL A 4 -19.52 -1.35 21.72
C VAL A 4 -19.15 -2.52 22.59
N ALA A 5 -20.06 -2.94 23.47
CA ALA A 5 -19.85 -4.10 24.31
C ALA A 5 -19.88 -5.40 23.49
N ASN A 6 -18.80 -6.18 23.55
CA ASN A 6 -18.72 -7.51 22.92
C ASN A 6 -19.17 -8.63 23.86
N LYS A 7 -19.18 -8.37 25.17
CA LYS A 7 -19.64 -9.28 26.22
C LYS A 7 -20.43 -8.47 27.24
N PRO A 8 -21.37 -9.09 27.98
CA PRO A 8 -22.06 -8.42 29.06
C PRO A 8 -21.05 -7.91 30.10
N CYS A 9 -21.09 -6.62 30.41
CA CYS A 9 -20.15 -5.99 31.33
C CYS A 9 -20.84 -5.01 32.26
N ASN A 10 -20.19 -4.70 33.38
CA ASN A 10 -20.60 -3.61 34.25
C ASN A 10 -19.50 -2.56 34.26
N LEU A 11 -19.84 -1.35 33.83
CA LEU A 11 -18.95 -0.22 33.75
C LEU A 11 -19.60 0.91 34.54
N ASN A 12 -18.85 1.47 35.49
CA ASN A 12 -19.32 2.54 36.37
C ASN A 12 -20.67 2.28 37.07
N GLY A 13 -20.96 1.02 37.42
CA GLY A 13 -22.22 0.61 38.07
C GLY A 13 -23.37 0.32 37.10
N LYS A 14 -23.22 0.62 35.81
CA LYS A 14 -24.21 0.37 34.77
C LYS A 14 -23.90 -0.92 34.02
N LYS A 15 -24.93 -1.72 33.76
CA LYS A 15 -24.81 -2.97 32.99
C LYS A 15 -24.99 -2.67 31.50
N TYR A 16 -24.13 -3.27 30.69
CA TYR A 16 -24.18 -3.24 29.25
C TYR A 16 -24.29 -4.67 28.70
N PHE A 17 -25.13 -4.86 27.70
CA PHE A 17 -25.29 -6.10 26.96
C PHE A 17 -24.53 -6.06 25.64
N ILE A 18 -24.35 -7.22 25.01
CA ILE A 18 -23.65 -7.34 23.74
C ILE A 18 -24.33 -6.46 22.69
N GLY A 19 -23.54 -5.65 21.99
CA GLY A 19 -24.02 -4.73 20.96
C GLY A 19 -24.45 -3.35 21.48
N GLU A 20 -24.51 -3.15 22.80
CA GLU A 20 -24.83 -1.83 23.35
C GLU A 20 -23.63 -0.88 23.26
N GLU A 21 -23.92 0.38 22.92
CA GLU A 21 -22.94 1.45 22.90
C GLU A 21 -22.59 1.87 24.33
N VAL A 22 -21.30 1.97 24.59
CA VAL A 22 -20.73 2.36 25.87
C VAL A 22 -20.15 3.78 25.72
N PRO A 23 -20.62 4.78 26.48
CA PRO A 23 -20.03 6.12 26.47
C PRO A 23 -18.58 6.08 26.91
N VAL A 24 -17.70 6.74 26.16
CA VAL A 24 -16.24 6.72 26.41
C VAL A 24 -15.91 7.30 27.79
N GLU A 25 -16.69 8.26 28.25
CA GLU A 25 -16.54 8.94 29.54
C GLU A 25 -16.77 7.99 30.74
N GLU A 26 -17.54 6.91 30.53
CA GLU A 26 -17.80 5.89 31.55
C GLU A 26 -16.68 4.82 31.59
N VAL A 27 -15.69 4.89 30.69
CA VAL A 27 -14.64 3.89 30.53
C VAL A 27 -13.26 4.45 30.86
N VAL A 28 -12.79 4.14 32.07
CA VAL A 28 -11.50 4.63 32.61
C VAL A 28 -10.29 4.16 31.78
N ASP A 29 -10.30 2.92 31.29
CA ASP A 29 -9.22 2.35 30.48
C ASP A 29 -9.80 1.47 29.36
N TYR A 30 -10.30 2.12 28.30
CA TYR A 30 -10.90 1.40 27.19
C TYR A 30 -9.88 0.56 26.42
N ALA A 31 -8.59 0.94 26.40
CA ALA A 31 -7.54 0.22 25.68
C ALA A 31 -7.34 -1.19 26.25
N SER A 32 -7.26 -1.32 27.58
CA SER A 32 -7.19 -2.63 28.23
C SER A 32 -8.46 -3.45 28.03
N LEU A 33 -9.64 -2.83 28.09
CA LEU A 33 -10.91 -3.53 27.88
C LEU A 33 -11.11 -4.02 26.44
N VAL A 34 -10.59 -3.28 25.46
CA VAL A 34 -10.53 -3.71 24.05
C VAL A 34 -9.57 -4.88 23.89
N LYS A 35 -8.37 -4.80 24.50
CA LYS A 35 -7.38 -5.89 24.49
C LYS A 35 -7.91 -7.18 25.14
N MET A 36 -8.76 -7.04 26.17
CA MET A 36 -9.45 -8.16 26.84
C MET A 36 -10.67 -8.67 26.06
N GLY A 37 -11.04 -8.03 24.94
CA GLY A 37 -12.18 -8.38 24.11
C GLY A 37 -13.53 -8.09 24.76
N LEU A 38 -13.59 -7.21 25.75
CA LEU A 38 -14.82 -6.78 26.41
C LEU A 38 -15.54 -5.71 25.59
N LEU A 39 -14.77 -4.81 24.95
CA LEU A 39 -15.26 -3.73 24.10
C LEU A 39 -14.65 -3.83 22.69
N SER A 40 -15.38 -3.35 21.69
CA SER A 40 -14.88 -3.03 20.35
C SER A 40 -14.86 -1.53 20.16
N VAL A 41 -13.87 -1.02 19.44
CA VAL A 41 -13.88 0.37 18.96
C VAL A 41 -14.42 0.38 17.54
N ILE A 42 -15.50 1.12 17.31
CA ILE A 42 -16.00 1.45 15.98
C ILE A 42 -15.55 2.86 15.68
N HIS A 43 -14.72 3.02 14.65
CA HIS A 43 -14.46 4.33 14.07
C HIS A 43 -15.62 4.65 13.14
N ASP A 44 -16.24 5.82 13.31
CA ASP A 44 -17.16 6.33 12.30
C ASP A 44 -16.38 6.43 10.99
N ALA A 45 -17.05 6.14 9.86
CA ALA A 45 -16.40 6.12 8.55
C ALA A 45 -15.53 7.37 8.39
N VAL A 46 -14.25 7.15 8.12
CA VAL A 46 -13.26 8.21 7.96
C VAL A 46 -13.75 9.09 6.80
N PRO A 47 -13.96 10.40 7.00
CA PRO A 47 -14.19 11.32 5.88
C PRO A 47 -13.03 11.15 4.90
N GLU A 48 -13.31 11.08 3.59
CA GLU A 48 -12.32 10.81 2.55
C GLU A 48 -11.05 11.71 2.65
N ASP A 49 -11.18 12.88 3.27
CA ASP A 49 -10.14 13.89 3.47
C ASP A 49 -9.03 13.50 4.48
N ASN A 50 -9.18 12.43 5.28
CA ASN A 50 -8.22 12.04 6.33
C ASN A 50 -7.47 10.72 6.06
N LEU A 51 -7.52 10.20 4.83
CA LEU A 51 -6.83 8.97 4.46
C LEU A 51 -5.29 9.10 4.62
N GLU A 52 -4.74 10.28 4.31
CA GLU A 52 -3.30 10.57 4.37
C GLU A 52 -2.71 10.52 5.79
N GLU A 53 -3.49 10.90 6.82
CA GLU A 53 -3.00 10.96 8.20
C GLU A 53 -2.94 9.56 8.86
N CYS A 54 -3.76 8.61 8.40
CA CYS A 54 -3.70 7.22 8.85
C CYS A 54 -2.56 6.44 8.19
N VAL A 55 -2.21 6.79 6.94
CA VAL A 55 -1.05 6.23 6.22
C VAL A 55 0.26 6.66 6.88
N ALA A 56 0.30 7.83 7.55
CA ALA A 56 1.51 8.31 8.23
C ALA A 56 1.94 7.50 9.48
N MET A 57 1.05 6.70 10.09
CA MET A 57 1.41 5.84 11.24
C MET A 57 1.95 4.45 10.84
N VAL A 58 1.78 4.05 9.58
CA VAL A 58 2.24 2.77 9.05
C VAL A 58 3.24 3.09 7.96
N GLY A 59 4.54 2.94 8.23
CA GLY A 59 5.58 3.18 7.22
C GLY A 59 5.26 2.50 5.89
N GLU A 60 5.77 3.05 4.78
CA GLU A 60 5.50 2.57 3.42
C GLU A 60 5.57 1.04 3.36
N VAL A 61 4.42 0.40 3.11
CA VAL A 61 4.31 -1.06 3.10
C VAL A 61 4.76 -1.55 1.73
N SER A 62 5.88 -2.26 1.70
CA SER A 62 6.31 -3.05 0.54
C SER A 62 5.99 -4.53 0.74
N PHE A 63 5.78 -5.24 -0.36
CA PHE A 63 5.63 -6.69 -0.37
C PHE A 63 6.53 -7.30 -1.45
N SER A 64 7.15 -8.43 -1.11
CA SER A 64 8.04 -9.15 -2.03
C SER A 64 7.24 -9.95 -3.05
N ILE A 65 7.46 -9.68 -4.34
CA ILE A 65 6.88 -10.39 -5.48
C ILE A 65 7.98 -11.19 -6.19
N PRO A 66 7.85 -12.52 -6.33
CA PRO A 66 8.81 -13.31 -7.09
C PRO A 66 8.61 -13.13 -8.60
N ILE A 67 9.65 -12.68 -9.30
CA ILE A 67 9.71 -12.55 -10.76
C ILE A 67 10.57 -13.67 -11.33
N VAL A 68 9.97 -14.52 -12.18
CA VAL A 68 10.66 -15.67 -12.78
C VAL A 68 11.15 -15.33 -14.19
N LYS A 69 12.44 -15.49 -14.44
CA LYS A 69 13.09 -15.33 -15.76
C LYS A 69 13.91 -16.58 -16.09
N GLY A 70 13.32 -17.49 -16.85
CA GLY A 70 13.94 -18.77 -17.15
C GLY A 70 14.03 -19.65 -15.90
N HIS A 71 15.26 -19.94 -15.45
CA HIS A 71 15.53 -20.73 -14.24
C HIS A 71 15.85 -19.85 -13.01
N GLU A 72 15.90 -18.53 -13.20
CA GLU A 72 16.19 -17.56 -12.15
C GLU A 72 14.89 -16.98 -11.61
N THR A 73 14.82 -16.85 -10.29
CA THR A 73 13.76 -16.12 -9.59
C THR A 73 14.39 -14.95 -8.86
N ILE A 74 13.83 -13.77 -9.04
CA ILE A 74 14.24 -12.54 -8.36
C ILE A 74 13.07 -12.09 -7.50
N ASP A 75 13.31 -11.91 -6.21
CA ASP A 75 12.32 -11.33 -5.30
C ASP A 75 12.41 -9.81 -5.37
N LEU A 76 11.29 -9.16 -5.72
CA LEU A 76 11.19 -7.72 -5.91
C LEU A 76 10.27 -7.13 -4.84
N ASP A 77 10.79 -6.22 -4.03
CA ASP A 77 9.97 -5.47 -3.07
C ASP A 77 9.20 -4.37 -3.81
N VAL A 78 7.88 -4.42 -3.70
CA VAL A 78 6.97 -3.53 -4.44
C VAL A 78 6.05 -2.79 -3.50
N THR A 79 5.91 -1.49 -3.71
CA THR A 79 4.96 -0.64 -3.00
C THR A 79 3.65 -0.51 -3.79
N GLU A 80 2.57 -0.12 -3.12
CA GLU A 80 1.28 0.08 -3.78
C GLU A 80 1.35 1.07 -4.97
N PRO A 81 1.99 2.25 -4.86
CA PRO A 81 2.09 3.18 -5.99
C PRO A 81 2.77 2.58 -7.22
N GLN A 82 3.88 1.84 -7.02
CA GLN A 82 4.63 1.19 -8.10
C GLN A 82 3.77 0.15 -8.82
N MET A 83 3.06 -0.68 -8.07
CA MET A 83 2.16 -1.68 -8.64
C MET A 83 1.00 -1.02 -9.39
N GLN A 84 0.39 0.02 -8.82
CA GLN A 84 -0.70 0.74 -9.48
C GLN A 84 -0.24 1.37 -10.81
N ASP A 85 0.95 1.97 -10.85
CA ASP A 85 1.46 2.61 -12.07
C ASP A 85 1.84 1.57 -13.14
N ALA A 86 2.45 0.45 -12.74
CA ALA A 86 2.69 -0.67 -13.64
C ALA A 86 1.39 -1.20 -14.26
N VAL A 87 0.35 -1.41 -13.46
CA VAL A 87 -0.97 -1.90 -13.91
C VAL A 87 -1.67 -0.89 -14.82
N LYS A 88 -1.59 0.41 -14.53
CA LYS A 88 -2.13 1.47 -15.41
C LYS A 88 -1.41 1.44 -16.76
N THR A 89 -0.08 1.38 -16.74
CA THR A 89 0.76 1.36 -17.95
C THR A 89 0.45 0.14 -18.83
N MET A 90 0.29 -1.05 -18.23
CA MET A 90 -0.05 -2.27 -18.97
C MET A 90 -1.44 -2.21 -19.63
N GLN A 91 -2.36 -1.40 -19.10
CA GLN A 91 -3.72 -1.22 -19.66
C GLN A 91 -3.81 -0.13 -20.74
N MET A 92 -2.78 0.71 -20.90
CA MET A 92 -2.73 1.72 -21.97
C MET A 92 -2.58 1.08 -23.36
N SER A 93 -2.75 1.86 -24.43
CA SER A 93 -2.30 1.44 -25.76
C SER A 93 -0.76 1.34 -25.81
N ALA A 94 -0.20 0.61 -26.78
CA ALA A 94 1.24 0.42 -26.86
C ALA A 94 2.01 1.76 -26.96
N ASP A 95 1.52 2.69 -27.77
CA ASP A 95 2.17 4.00 -27.95
C ASP A 95 2.06 4.87 -26.69
N ALA A 96 0.90 4.86 -26.01
CA ALA A 96 0.69 5.61 -24.78
C ALA A 96 1.54 5.03 -23.64
N ALA A 97 1.62 3.70 -23.51
CA ALA A 97 2.49 3.04 -22.54
C ALA A 97 3.96 3.40 -22.76
N VAL A 98 4.44 3.39 -24.01
CA VAL A 98 5.82 3.77 -24.34
C VAL A 98 6.09 5.23 -24.00
N ALA A 99 5.13 6.14 -24.24
CA ALA A 99 5.27 7.54 -23.86
C ALA A 99 5.33 7.71 -22.34
N HIS A 100 4.44 7.05 -21.59
CA HIS A 100 4.39 7.09 -20.13
C HIS A 100 5.67 6.54 -19.50
N ILE A 101 6.16 5.39 -19.96
CA ILE A 101 7.42 4.79 -19.49
C ILE A 101 8.60 5.76 -19.64
N ARG A 102 8.66 6.47 -20.77
CA ARG A 102 9.78 7.38 -21.06
C ARG A 102 9.69 8.66 -20.23
N GLY A 103 8.49 9.19 -20.06
CA GLY A 103 8.24 10.51 -19.48
C GLY A 103 8.00 10.54 -17.99
N ASN A 104 7.44 9.47 -17.40
CA ASN A 104 6.83 9.54 -16.07
C ASN A 104 7.39 8.52 -15.08
N ILE A 105 7.86 7.36 -15.55
CA ILE A 105 8.39 6.32 -14.67
C ILE A 105 9.86 6.62 -14.37
N GLU A 106 10.20 6.71 -13.08
CA GLU A 106 11.55 7.06 -12.61
C GLU A 106 12.18 6.00 -11.71
N ASP A 107 11.47 4.92 -11.39
CA ASP A 107 11.96 3.85 -10.53
C ASP A 107 12.11 2.51 -11.29
N ASP A 108 13.14 1.75 -10.92
CA ASP A 108 13.44 0.48 -11.56
C ASP A 108 12.41 -0.60 -11.25
N THR A 109 11.79 -0.59 -10.08
CA THR A 109 10.79 -1.58 -9.66
C THR A 109 9.61 -1.61 -10.62
N THR A 110 9.02 -0.45 -10.92
CA THR A 110 7.92 -0.33 -11.89
C THR A 110 8.35 -0.80 -13.28
N LEU A 111 9.57 -0.45 -13.72
CA LEU A 111 10.11 -0.87 -15.02
C LEU A 111 10.34 -2.38 -15.10
N ILE A 112 10.82 -3.02 -14.03
CA ILE A 112 11.01 -4.47 -13.94
C ILE A 112 9.66 -5.18 -14.04
N ILE A 113 8.64 -4.70 -13.31
CA ILE A 113 7.29 -5.29 -13.36
C ILE A 113 6.73 -5.20 -14.78
N ILE A 114 6.81 -4.03 -15.42
CA ILE A 114 6.33 -3.83 -16.80
C ILE A 114 7.08 -4.75 -17.76
N ASN A 115 8.41 -4.84 -17.67
CA ASN A 115 9.17 -5.72 -18.56
C ASN A 115 8.82 -7.20 -18.32
N ALA A 116 8.68 -7.63 -17.07
CA ALA A 116 8.36 -9.01 -16.75
C ALA A 116 6.97 -9.41 -17.26
N LEU A 117 5.96 -8.58 -17.01
CA LEU A 117 4.55 -8.95 -17.15
C LEU A 117 3.90 -8.48 -18.46
N ASP A 118 4.40 -7.43 -19.09
CA ASP A 118 3.83 -6.98 -20.35
C ASP A 118 4.19 -7.93 -21.51
N SER A 119 3.19 -8.26 -22.32
CA SER A 119 3.32 -9.15 -23.47
C SER A 119 3.80 -8.43 -24.74
N ARG A 120 3.66 -7.10 -24.79
CA ARG A 120 3.96 -6.29 -25.97
C ARG A 120 5.46 -6.00 -26.04
N ALA A 121 6.13 -6.58 -27.02
CA ALA A 121 7.58 -6.45 -27.19
C ALA A 121 8.08 -4.99 -27.29
N THR A 122 7.26 -4.07 -27.82
CA THR A 122 7.59 -2.64 -27.90
C THR A 122 7.64 -1.99 -26.52
N VAL A 123 6.71 -2.36 -25.63
CA VAL A 123 6.62 -1.85 -24.25
C VAL A 123 7.77 -2.41 -23.41
N LYS A 124 8.05 -3.72 -23.52
CA LYS A 124 9.19 -4.35 -22.84
C LYS A 124 10.51 -3.66 -23.19
N LYS A 125 10.77 -3.42 -24.49
CA LYS A 125 11.96 -2.71 -24.96
C LYS A 125 12.04 -1.27 -24.45
N ALA A 126 10.91 -0.58 -24.33
CA ALA A 126 10.88 0.77 -23.78
C ALA A 126 11.26 0.76 -22.29
N ALA A 127 10.73 -0.19 -21.51
CA ALA A 127 11.08 -0.35 -20.10
C ALA A 127 12.58 -0.68 -19.92
N GLU A 128 13.11 -1.63 -20.69
CA GLU A 128 14.54 -1.97 -20.68
C GLU A 128 15.44 -0.78 -21.05
N SER A 129 15.05 -0.01 -22.07
CA SER A 129 15.81 1.17 -22.49
C SER A 129 15.78 2.27 -21.44
N LYS A 130 14.65 2.47 -20.75
CA LYS A 130 14.52 3.48 -19.69
C LYS A 130 15.37 3.09 -18.48
N ALA A 131 15.33 1.83 -18.05
CA ALA A 131 16.14 1.34 -16.93
C ALA A 131 17.64 1.53 -17.17
N LYS A 132 18.14 1.21 -18.38
CA LYS A 132 19.54 1.47 -18.75
C LYS A 132 19.93 2.94 -18.62
N ASN A 133 19.05 3.85 -19.06
CA ASN A 133 19.32 5.28 -18.96
C ASN A 133 19.35 5.77 -17.51
N LEU A 134 18.56 5.18 -16.60
CA LEU A 134 18.59 5.52 -15.18
C LEU A 134 19.93 5.12 -14.54
N ILE A 135 20.40 3.91 -14.83
CA ILE A 135 21.71 3.41 -14.36
C ILE A 135 22.86 4.32 -14.82
N GLU A 136 22.91 4.67 -16.12
CA GLU A 136 23.95 5.55 -16.67
C GLU A 136 23.94 6.95 -16.01
N GLN A 137 22.76 7.46 -15.64
CA GLN A 137 22.63 8.75 -14.96
C GLN A 137 23.09 8.71 -13.50
N GLU A 138 22.93 7.59 -12.82
CA GLU A 138 23.42 7.39 -11.45
C GLU A 138 24.95 7.27 -11.43
N GLU A 139 25.54 6.53 -12.37
CA GLU A 139 26.99 6.38 -12.50
C GLU A 139 27.67 7.74 -12.80
N SER A 140 27.03 8.57 -13.63
CA SER A 140 27.55 9.91 -13.96
C SER A 140 27.53 10.90 -12.79
N LYS A 141 26.75 10.66 -11.72
CA LYS A 141 26.63 11.59 -10.58
C LYS A 141 27.55 11.27 -9.42
N GLY A 142 28.16 10.08 -9.40
CA GLY A 142 29.01 9.58 -8.31
C GLY A 142 30.47 10.04 -8.33
N ASP A 143 30.89 10.79 -9.36
CA ASP A 143 32.31 11.12 -9.62
C ASP A 143 32.69 12.59 -9.27
N ALA A 144 31.94 13.25 -8.36
CA ALA A 144 32.14 14.66 -7.97
C ALA A 144 32.58 14.85 -6.51
#